data_AF-A0A519CIZ2-F1
#
_entry.id   AF-A0A519CIZ2-F1
#
_cell.length_a   1.000
_cell.length_b   1.000
_cell.length_c   1.000
_cell.angle_alpha   90.00
_cell.angle_beta   90.00
_cell.angle_gamma   90.00
#
_symmetry.space_group_name_H-M   'P 1'
#
loop_
_entity.id
_entity.type
_entity.pdbx_description
1 polymer ?
#
loop_
_entity_poly.entity_id
_entity_poly.type
_entity_poly.pdbx_seq_one_letter_code
_entity_poly.pdbx_strand_id
1 'polypeptide(L)'
;MKDDTKAIQGQHDKHLEERDEILDDISRYQEKLTSKNRDLDKLAGEINEIETNISKIGGGFASQRTELQAKRAFLEMKIASIENDLRVLISGPLPFCIIPKHIQSLKSQIKKDSKILKNQIEKEILSEKINEISKSLNSKKLWNGVNIDSETREKLVKNISLLLSPDVKTENITSMFNLSTLESSNIISLIDNLKTEHLDKLNKKSQEFHESSDELQRVDVALVNAPNDDEIGPLISEVNALHENQGILKNEIKHLEKQVTTKQSYLKMINVKLRNILSDKYKDKNAGIQAELATRVQKVLDEYIEKLKIKKLQLLEEYLLEEVKRLMHKDNLITKVSVNKETFEIILYDKDENPFPKDLLSKGEKQMYATAVLLALAKTSGKPLPFMIDTPLARLDIGHRDNLIKKFFPYASHQVVIFSTDSEIDEKYYPKLKPYLSRSYAMEYLPGEGKTRQHLGYFWNDAGVKIIAV
;
A
#
# COMPACT_ATOMS: atom_id res chain seq x y z
N MET A 1 34.86 72.21 33.09
CA MET A 1 34.97 70.97 33.89
C MET A 1 33.65 70.46 34.46
N LYS A 2 32.75 71.27 35.07
CA LYS A 2 31.42 70.77 35.52
C LYS A 2 30.41 70.55 34.38
N ASP A 3 30.49 71.31 33.28
CA ASP A 3 29.59 71.16 32.12
C ASP A 3 29.88 69.90 31.29
N ASP A 4 31.15 69.54 31.11
CA ASP A 4 31.52 68.36 30.32
C ASP A 4 31.07 67.05 30.99
N THR A 5 31.13 66.96 32.32
CA THR A 5 30.71 65.76 33.05
C THR A 5 29.20 65.53 33.01
N LYS A 6 28.39 66.61 33.01
CA LYS A 6 26.94 66.53 32.84
C LYS A 6 26.55 66.11 31.43
N ALA A 7 27.25 66.62 30.41
CA ALA A 7 27.03 66.22 29.02
C ALA A 7 27.37 64.74 28.78
N ILE A 8 28.50 64.26 29.32
CA ILE A 8 28.92 62.85 29.23
C ILE A 8 27.95 61.92 29.98
N GLN A 9 27.44 62.33 31.14
CA GLN A 9 26.44 61.58 31.89
C GLN A 9 25.11 61.46 31.12
N GLY A 10 24.62 62.56 30.54
CA GLY A 10 23.40 62.53 29.72
C GLY A 10 23.53 61.64 28.48
N GLN A 11 24.72 61.59 27.88
CA GLN A 11 24.98 60.73 26.72
C GLN A 11 25.10 59.24 27.10
N HIS A 12 25.65 58.94 28.28
CA HIS A 12 25.69 57.60 28.85
C HIS A 12 24.27 57.09 29.16
N ASP A 13 23.45 57.90 29.83
CA ASP A 13 22.10 57.51 30.24
C ASP A 13 21.19 57.31 29.02
N LYS A 14 21.34 58.14 27.97
CA LYS A 14 20.66 57.94 26.68
C LYS A 14 21.03 56.61 26.01
N HIS A 15 22.31 56.22 26.02
CA HIS A 15 22.73 54.93 25.44
C HIS A 15 22.35 53.72 26.29
N LEU A 16 22.17 53.89 27.61
CA LEU A 16 21.60 52.86 28.47
C LEU A 16 20.12 52.64 28.18
N GLU A 17 19.34 53.70 28.04
CA GLU A 17 17.92 53.64 27.68
C GLU A 17 17.76 52.97 26.30
N GLU A 18 18.57 53.38 25.31
CA GLU A 18 18.60 52.78 23.98
C GLU A 18 19.01 51.29 24.01
N ARG A 19 19.92 50.89 24.91
CA ARG A 19 20.30 49.48 25.11
C ARG A 19 19.13 48.66 25.64
N ASP A 20 18.42 49.18 26.63
CA ASP A 20 17.32 48.49 27.29
C ASP A 20 16.13 48.32 26.32
N GLU A 21 15.83 49.32 25.49
CA GLU A 21 14.86 49.19 24.39
C GLU A 21 15.23 48.09 23.37
N ILE A 22 16.52 47.98 23.02
CA ILE A 22 16.99 46.93 22.09
C ILE A 22 16.85 45.55 22.72
N LEU A 23 17.12 45.42 24.03
CA LEU A 23 16.99 44.15 24.75
C LEU A 23 15.52 43.70 24.81
N ASP A 24 14.60 44.62 25.07
CA ASP A 24 13.15 44.35 25.02
C ASP A 24 12.68 43.96 23.62
N ASP A 25 13.16 44.65 22.57
CA ASP A 25 12.89 44.28 21.19
C ASP A 25 13.39 42.87 20.86
N ILE A 26 14.62 42.53 21.27
CA ILE A 26 15.20 41.19 21.06
C ILE A 26 14.37 40.13 21.78
N SER A 27 13.99 40.37 23.03
CA SER A 27 13.17 39.45 23.82
C SER A 27 11.82 39.21 23.15
N ARG A 28 11.12 40.27 22.72
CA ARG A 28 9.86 40.17 21.96
C ARG A 28 10.02 39.39 20.65
N TYR A 29 11.10 39.60 19.91
CA TYR A 29 11.33 38.85 18.66
C TYR A 29 11.66 37.39 18.93
N GLN A 30 12.40 37.08 20.01
CA GLN A 30 12.70 35.71 20.42
C GLN A 30 11.44 34.96 20.87
N GLU A 31 10.54 35.59 21.60
CA GLU A 31 9.24 35.00 21.96
C GLU A 31 8.41 34.68 20.71
N LYS A 32 8.33 35.62 19.75
CA LYS A 32 7.67 35.38 18.46
C LYS A 32 8.31 34.22 17.69
N LEU A 33 9.64 34.16 17.64
CA LEU A 33 10.39 33.06 17.02
C LEU A 33 10.05 31.71 17.66
N THR A 34 9.99 31.67 19.00
CA THR A 34 9.65 30.46 19.75
C THR A 34 8.23 29.99 19.45
N SER A 35 7.27 30.92 19.36
CA SER A 35 5.89 30.61 18.98
C SER A 35 5.79 30.07 17.55
N LYS A 36 6.47 30.71 16.59
CA LYS A 36 6.44 30.33 15.17
C LYS A 36 7.15 29.00 14.90
N ASN A 37 8.25 28.72 15.61
CA ASN A 37 8.92 27.41 15.55
C ASN A 37 8.03 26.31 16.10
N ARG A 38 7.28 26.56 17.19
CA ARG A 38 6.30 25.60 17.70
C ARG A 38 5.19 25.31 16.70
N ASP A 39 4.72 26.32 15.98
CA ASP A 39 3.73 26.15 14.91
C ASP A 39 4.31 25.37 13.72
N LEU A 40 5.59 25.58 13.39
CA LEU A 40 6.31 24.83 12.37
C LEU A 40 6.43 23.34 12.74
N ASP A 41 6.74 23.04 14.00
CA ASP A 41 6.86 21.67 14.51
C ASP A 41 5.51 20.95 14.50
N LYS A 42 4.42 21.64 14.87
CA LYS A 42 3.06 21.10 14.76
C LYS A 42 2.71 20.78 13.31
N LEU A 43 2.93 21.72 12.40
CA LEU A 43 2.66 21.57 10.98
C LEU A 43 3.49 20.43 10.36
N ALA A 44 4.75 20.28 10.78
CA ALA A 44 5.59 19.16 10.37
C ALA A 44 5.08 17.82 10.91
N GLY A 45 4.50 17.80 12.11
CA GLY A 45 3.81 16.63 12.66
C GLY A 45 2.58 16.25 11.84
N GLU A 46 1.73 17.22 11.51
CA GLU A 46 0.53 17.03 10.68
C GLU A 46 0.87 16.51 9.28
N ILE A 47 1.88 17.11 8.62
CA ILE A 47 2.39 16.63 7.32
C ILE A 47 2.87 15.18 7.43
N ASN A 48 3.68 14.85 8.45
CA ASN A 48 4.17 13.49 8.63
C ASN A 48 3.04 12.48 8.91
N GLU A 49 1.99 12.85 9.65
CA GLU A 49 0.84 11.97 9.88
C GLU A 49 0.08 11.70 8.58
N ILE A 50 -0.17 12.73 7.78
CA ILE A 50 -0.85 12.58 6.50
C ILE A 50 0.02 11.83 5.49
N GLU A 51 1.33 12.12 5.39
CA GLU A 51 2.27 11.35 4.55
C GLU A 51 2.40 9.89 5.01
N THR A 52 2.34 9.63 6.32
CA THR A 52 2.30 8.27 6.86
C THR A 52 0.98 7.58 6.47
N ASN A 53 -0.13 8.30 6.44
CA ASN A 53 -1.41 7.76 5.97
C ASN A 53 -1.39 7.55 4.44
N ILE A 54 -0.84 8.49 3.67
CA ILE A 54 -0.65 8.37 2.22
C ILE A 54 0.30 7.21 1.90
N SER A 55 1.38 6.99 2.65
CA SER A 55 2.28 5.84 2.42
C SER A 55 1.63 4.51 2.80
N LYS A 56 0.82 4.46 3.87
CA LYS A 56 0.00 3.30 4.24
C LYS A 56 -1.06 2.99 3.17
N ILE A 57 -1.65 4.01 2.57
CA ILE A 57 -2.72 3.89 1.57
C ILE A 57 -2.14 3.72 0.14
N GLY A 58 -0.98 4.30 -0.16
CA GLY A 58 -0.54 4.60 -1.51
C GLY A 58 0.78 3.94 -1.96
N GLY A 59 1.55 3.32 -1.06
CA GLY A 59 2.88 2.78 -1.40
C GLY A 59 2.91 1.65 -2.43
N GLY A 60 1.78 1.01 -2.72
CA GLY A 60 1.68 -0.08 -3.73
C GLY A 60 0.46 -0.03 -4.64
N PHE A 61 -0.51 0.85 -4.38
CA PHE A 61 -1.84 0.74 -4.99
C PHE A 61 -2.00 1.54 -6.29
N ALA A 62 -1.35 2.69 -6.45
CA ALA A 62 -1.48 3.50 -7.67
C ALA A 62 -0.86 2.81 -8.91
N SER A 63 0.31 2.16 -8.75
CA SER A 63 0.92 1.37 -9.83
C SER A 63 0.16 0.04 -10.05
N GLN A 64 -0.30 -0.62 -8.98
CA GLN A 64 -1.08 -1.85 -9.12
C GLN A 64 -2.45 -1.59 -9.75
N ARG A 65 -3.11 -0.46 -9.46
CA ARG A 65 -4.42 -0.13 -10.05
C ARG A 65 -4.30 0.18 -11.53
N THR A 66 -3.28 0.92 -11.95
CA THR A 66 -3.02 1.15 -13.38
C THR A 66 -2.67 -0.14 -14.11
N GLU A 67 -1.89 -1.04 -13.49
CA GLU A 67 -1.61 -2.37 -14.02
C GLU A 67 -2.87 -3.26 -14.10
N LEU A 68 -3.70 -3.26 -13.06
CA LEU A 68 -4.97 -3.99 -13.01
C LEU A 68 -5.99 -3.45 -14.01
N GLN A 69 -6.05 -2.13 -14.23
CA GLN A 69 -6.88 -1.50 -15.26
C GLN A 69 -6.43 -1.88 -16.68
N ALA A 70 -5.11 -1.85 -16.93
CA ALA A 70 -4.55 -2.31 -18.20
C ALA A 70 -4.84 -3.80 -18.44
N LYS A 71 -4.72 -4.62 -17.39
CA LYS A 71 -5.04 -6.04 -17.42
C LYS A 71 -6.53 -6.30 -17.65
N ARG A 72 -7.43 -5.51 -17.03
CA ARG A 72 -8.88 -5.58 -17.27
C ARG A 72 -9.21 -5.28 -18.73
N ALA A 73 -8.71 -4.18 -19.27
CA ALA A 73 -8.93 -3.80 -20.66
C ALA A 73 -8.42 -4.89 -21.63
N PHE A 74 -7.26 -5.48 -21.35
CA PHE A 74 -6.73 -6.60 -22.13
C PHE A 74 -7.65 -7.84 -22.09
N LEU A 75 -8.13 -8.22 -20.89
CA LEU A 75 -9.01 -9.37 -20.71
C LEU A 75 -10.38 -9.16 -21.38
N GLU A 76 -10.97 -7.96 -21.28
CA GLU A 76 -12.20 -7.58 -21.98
C GLU A 76 -12.04 -7.71 -23.50
N MET A 77 -10.93 -7.19 -24.06
CA MET A 77 -10.63 -7.34 -25.49
C MET A 77 -10.45 -8.80 -25.91
N LYS A 78 -9.76 -9.60 -25.07
CA LYS A 78 -9.53 -11.02 -25.32
C LYS A 78 -10.84 -11.81 -25.31
N ILE A 79 -11.72 -11.56 -24.33
CA ILE A 79 -13.05 -12.18 -24.25
C ILE A 79 -13.88 -11.82 -25.47
N ALA A 80 -13.94 -10.54 -25.86
CA ALA A 80 -14.66 -10.12 -27.05
C ALA A 80 -14.16 -10.82 -28.33
N SER A 81 -12.85 -11.04 -28.46
CA SER A 81 -12.27 -11.82 -29.56
C SER A 81 -12.70 -13.29 -29.51
N ILE A 82 -12.68 -13.91 -28.32
CA ILE A 82 -13.10 -15.32 -28.15
C ILE A 82 -14.59 -15.48 -28.43
N GLU A 83 -15.44 -14.55 -27.99
CA GLU A 83 -16.87 -14.55 -28.30
C GLU A 83 -17.13 -14.46 -29.80
N ASN A 84 -16.36 -13.63 -30.51
CA ASN A 84 -16.43 -13.56 -31.96
C ASN A 84 -16.02 -14.88 -32.62
N ASP A 85 -14.92 -15.51 -32.16
CA ASP A 85 -14.50 -16.83 -32.64
C ASP A 85 -15.58 -17.90 -32.40
N LEU A 86 -16.19 -17.91 -31.21
CA LEU A 86 -17.29 -18.81 -30.86
C LEU A 86 -18.51 -18.57 -31.75
N ARG A 87 -18.86 -17.31 -32.04
CA ARG A 87 -19.96 -16.96 -32.94
C ARG A 87 -19.71 -17.46 -34.36
N VAL A 88 -18.48 -17.34 -34.86
CA VAL A 88 -18.08 -17.89 -36.17
C VAL A 88 -18.19 -19.42 -36.18
N LEU A 89 -17.75 -20.09 -35.12
CA LEU A 89 -17.88 -21.55 -34.99
C LEU A 89 -19.35 -22.00 -34.99
N ILE A 90 -20.21 -21.31 -34.24
CA ILE A 90 -21.65 -21.60 -34.15
C ILE A 90 -22.35 -21.34 -35.48
N SER A 91 -21.96 -20.28 -36.20
CA SER A 91 -22.51 -19.95 -37.53
C SER A 91 -22.05 -20.91 -38.63
N GLY A 92 -20.99 -21.68 -38.35
CA GLY A 92 -20.42 -22.66 -39.26
C GLY A 92 -21.02 -24.08 -39.10
N PRO A 93 -20.21 -25.13 -39.22
CA PRO A 93 -20.69 -26.51 -39.25
C PRO A 93 -21.05 -27.10 -37.86
N LEU A 94 -20.84 -26.34 -36.78
CA LEU A 94 -21.03 -26.82 -35.41
C LEU A 94 -22.45 -27.30 -35.06
N PRO A 95 -23.56 -26.67 -35.55
CA PRO A 95 -24.91 -27.16 -35.33
C PRO A 95 -25.13 -28.59 -35.82
N PHE A 96 -24.37 -29.05 -36.82
CA PHE A 96 -24.42 -30.43 -37.30
C PHE A 96 -23.60 -31.38 -36.42
N CYS A 97 -22.51 -30.90 -35.81
CA CYS A 97 -21.69 -31.69 -34.88
C CYS A 97 -22.44 -32.08 -33.60
N ILE A 98 -23.37 -31.23 -33.14
CA ILE A 98 -24.15 -31.46 -31.89
C ILE A 98 -25.33 -32.45 -32.05
N ILE A 99 -25.63 -32.89 -33.28
CA ILE A 99 -26.71 -33.87 -33.56
C ILE A 99 -26.18 -35.16 -34.22
N PRO A 100 -25.18 -35.85 -33.63
CA PRO A 100 -24.45 -36.95 -34.29
C PRO A 100 -25.34 -38.11 -34.73
N LYS A 101 -26.39 -38.42 -33.96
CA LYS A 101 -27.36 -39.47 -34.28
C LYS A 101 -28.12 -39.19 -35.58
N HIS A 102 -28.57 -37.95 -35.76
CA HIS A 102 -29.31 -37.53 -36.95
C HIS A 102 -28.40 -37.48 -38.19
N ILE A 103 -27.17 -36.97 -38.04
CA ILE A 103 -26.18 -36.97 -39.12
C ILE A 103 -25.81 -38.39 -39.56
N GLN A 104 -25.67 -39.31 -38.61
CA GLN A 104 -25.39 -40.71 -38.93
C GLN A 104 -26.57 -41.42 -39.61
N SER A 105 -27.80 -41.08 -39.21
CA SER A 105 -29.02 -41.54 -39.88
C SER A 105 -29.09 -41.00 -41.31
N LEU A 106 -28.83 -39.71 -41.52
CA LEU A 106 -28.80 -39.07 -42.83
C LEU A 106 -27.75 -39.73 -43.73
N LYS A 107 -26.52 -39.92 -43.24
CA LYS A 107 -25.46 -40.62 -43.99
C LYS A 107 -25.85 -42.04 -44.36
N SER A 108 -26.53 -42.76 -43.46
CA SER A 108 -27.02 -44.12 -43.74
C SER A 108 -28.10 -44.12 -44.81
N GLN A 109 -29.00 -43.15 -44.79
CA GLN A 109 -30.06 -43.02 -45.77
C GLN A 109 -29.52 -42.65 -47.16
N ILE A 110 -28.60 -41.68 -47.26
CA ILE A 110 -27.96 -41.29 -48.53
C ILE A 110 -27.23 -42.50 -49.16
N LYS A 111 -26.56 -43.33 -48.36
CA LYS A 111 -25.92 -44.57 -48.86
C LYS A 111 -26.93 -45.58 -49.41
N LYS A 112 -28.09 -45.72 -48.75
CA LYS A 112 -29.17 -46.60 -49.22
C LYS A 112 -29.74 -46.08 -50.54
N ASP A 113 -30.06 -44.79 -50.60
CA ASP A 113 -30.60 -44.12 -51.77
C ASP A 113 -29.65 -44.20 -52.97
N SER A 114 -28.34 -43.98 -52.77
CA SER A 114 -27.33 -44.15 -53.81
C SER A 114 -27.27 -45.59 -54.36
N LYS A 115 -27.44 -46.60 -53.50
CA LYS A 115 -27.50 -48.01 -53.93
C LYS A 115 -28.79 -48.31 -54.72
N ILE A 116 -29.91 -47.73 -54.31
CA ILE A 116 -31.20 -47.86 -55.03
C ILE A 116 -31.07 -47.24 -56.42
N LEU A 117 -30.56 -46.02 -56.52
CA LEU A 117 -30.35 -45.32 -57.78
C LEU A 117 -29.40 -46.11 -58.70
N LYS A 118 -28.29 -46.63 -58.17
CA LYS A 118 -27.36 -47.47 -58.94
C LYS A 118 -28.05 -48.70 -59.51
N ASN A 119 -28.82 -49.41 -58.68
CA ASN A 119 -29.57 -50.58 -59.11
C ASN A 119 -30.65 -50.23 -60.14
N GLN A 120 -31.29 -49.07 -60.04
CA GLN A 120 -32.27 -48.58 -61.02
C GLN A 120 -31.61 -48.30 -62.37
N ILE A 121 -30.48 -47.58 -62.38
CA ILE A 121 -29.69 -47.31 -63.59
C ILE A 121 -29.18 -48.62 -64.21
N GLU A 122 -28.64 -49.54 -63.40
CA GLU A 122 -28.19 -50.86 -63.88
C GLU A 122 -29.35 -51.65 -64.51
N LYS A 123 -30.54 -51.62 -63.91
CA LYS A 123 -31.75 -52.24 -64.47
C LYS A 123 -32.20 -51.57 -65.76
N GLU A 124 -32.18 -50.25 -65.84
CA GLU A 124 -32.59 -49.49 -67.02
C GLU A 124 -31.65 -49.79 -68.19
N ILE A 125 -30.33 -49.70 -67.99
CA ILE A 125 -29.31 -50.06 -68.99
C ILE A 125 -29.47 -51.51 -69.42
N LEU A 126 -29.67 -52.44 -68.48
CA LEU A 126 -29.88 -53.85 -68.80
C LEU A 126 -31.15 -54.04 -69.63
N SER A 127 -32.24 -53.37 -69.28
CA SER A 127 -33.50 -53.43 -70.02
C SER A 127 -33.38 -52.86 -71.44
N GLU A 128 -32.64 -51.77 -71.61
CA GLU A 128 -32.35 -51.18 -72.92
C GLU A 128 -31.51 -52.12 -73.78
N LYS A 129 -30.45 -52.72 -73.21
CA LYS A 129 -29.61 -53.71 -73.88
C LYS A 129 -30.37 -54.99 -74.23
N ILE A 130 -31.23 -55.49 -73.33
CA ILE A 130 -32.12 -56.63 -73.61
C ILE A 130 -33.07 -56.29 -74.76
N ASN A 131 -33.61 -55.08 -74.80
CA ASN A 131 -34.47 -54.62 -75.90
C ASN A 131 -33.70 -54.51 -77.23
N GLU A 132 -32.46 -54.01 -77.23
CA GLU A 132 -31.58 -54.00 -78.41
C GLU A 132 -31.25 -55.42 -78.90
N ILE A 133 -30.93 -56.34 -77.99
CA ILE A 133 -30.67 -57.75 -78.29
C ILE A 133 -31.92 -58.39 -78.86
N SER A 134 -33.09 -58.15 -78.27
CA SER A 134 -34.38 -58.65 -78.77
C SER A 134 -34.70 -58.13 -80.17
N LYS A 135 -34.47 -56.84 -80.44
CA LYS A 135 -34.60 -56.25 -81.79
C LYS A 135 -33.62 -56.88 -82.79
N SER A 136 -32.38 -57.13 -82.36
CA SER A 136 -31.33 -57.73 -83.20
C SER A 136 -31.62 -59.20 -83.52
N LEU A 137 -32.08 -59.98 -82.54
CA LEU A 137 -32.54 -61.36 -82.69
C LEU A 137 -33.73 -61.48 -83.65
N ASN A 138 -34.63 -60.50 -83.65
CA ASN A 138 -35.78 -60.46 -84.56
C ASN A 138 -35.41 -59.94 -85.97
N SER A 139 -34.25 -59.29 -86.14
CA SER A 139 -33.82 -58.77 -87.44
C SER A 139 -33.35 -59.89 -88.37
N LYS A 140 -33.62 -59.78 -89.68
CA LYS A 140 -33.14 -60.75 -90.69
C LYS A 140 -31.61 -60.73 -90.87
N LYS A 141 -30.95 -59.65 -90.47
CA LYS A 141 -29.51 -59.40 -90.67
C LYS A 141 -28.62 -60.36 -89.86
N LEU A 142 -29.04 -60.72 -88.65
CA LEU A 142 -28.30 -61.62 -87.76
C LEU A 142 -28.25 -63.08 -88.27
N TRP A 143 -29.28 -63.49 -89.00
CA TRP A 143 -29.44 -64.86 -89.48
C TRP A 143 -28.92 -65.09 -90.90
N ASN A 144 -28.40 -64.03 -91.55
CA ASN A 144 -27.77 -64.15 -92.86
C ASN A 144 -26.47 -64.97 -92.74
N GLY A 145 -26.44 -66.14 -93.39
CA GLY A 145 -25.32 -67.09 -93.32
C GLY A 145 -25.49 -68.23 -92.32
N VAL A 146 -26.61 -68.28 -91.59
CA VAL A 146 -26.93 -69.33 -90.62
C VAL A 146 -28.10 -70.17 -91.15
N ASN A 147 -27.86 -71.44 -91.48
CA ASN A 147 -28.86 -72.32 -92.10
C ASN A 147 -29.73 -73.00 -91.02
N ILE A 148 -30.75 -72.30 -90.53
CA ILE A 148 -31.71 -72.77 -89.50
C ILE A 148 -33.14 -72.60 -90.03
N ASP A 149 -34.01 -73.58 -89.78
CA ASP A 149 -35.43 -73.53 -90.15
C ASP A 149 -36.24 -72.53 -89.29
N SER A 150 -37.38 -72.07 -89.82
CA SER A 150 -38.20 -71.03 -89.17
C SER A 150 -38.71 -71.44 -87.77
N GLU A 151 -38.97 -72.73 -87.55
CA GLU A 151 -39.53 -73.23 -86.29
C GLU A 151 -38.47 -73.28 -85.19
N THR A 152 -37.26 -73.74 -85.53
CA THR A 152 -36.11 -73.75 -84.62
C THR A 152 -35.66 -72.33 -84.28
N ARG A 153 -35.74 -71.40 -85.24
CA ARG A 153 -35.47 -69.96 -85.01
C ARG A 153 -36.45 -69.37 -83.99
N GLU A 154 -37.75 -69.62 -84.12
CA GLU A 154 -38.75 -69.14 -83.16
C GLU A 154 -38.56 -69.73 -81.77
N LYS A 155 -38.25 -71.03 -81.67
CA LYS A 155 -37.93 -71.68 -80.38
C LYS A 155 -36.67 -71.10 -79.73
N LEU A 156 -35.63 -70.80 -80.51
CA LEU A 156 -34.41 -70.15 -80.04
C LEU A 156 -34.67 -68.75 -79.51
N VAL A 157 -35.39 -67.91 -80.28
CA VAL A 157 -35.76 -66.56 -79.84
C VAL A 157 -36.60 -66.61 -78.57
N LYS A 158 -37.55 -67.55 -78.47
CA LYS A 158 -38.40 -67.74 -77.29
C LYS A 158 -37.63 -68.21 -76.06
N ASN A 159 -36.68 -69.14 -76.22
CA ASN A 159 -35.86 -69.61 -75.11
C ASN A 159 -34.86 -68.54 -74.64
N ILE A 160 -34.27 -67.79 -75.58
CA ILE A 160 -33.36 -66.69 -75.26
C ILE A 160 -34.12 -65.54 -74.59
N SER A 161 -35.34 -65.22 -75.02
CA SER A 161 -36.16 -64.19 -74.36
C SER A 161 -36.63 -64.61 -72.96
N LEU A 162 -36.96 -65.89 -72.76
CA LEU A 162 -37.25 -66.45 -71.43
C LEU A 162 -36.02 -66.39 -70.50
N LEU A 163 -34.82 -66.69 -71.01
CA LEU A 163 -33.58 -66.60 -70.24
C LEU A 163 -33.20 -65.15 -69.88
N LEU A 164 -33.51 -64.21 -70.77
CA LEU A 164 -33.23 -62.78 -70.61
C LEU A 164 -34.31 -62.04 -69.80
N SER A 165 -35.43 -62.69 -69.47
CA SER A 165 -36.49 -62.09 -68.64
C SER A 165 -36.00 -62.06 -67.19
N PRO A 166 -35.75 -60.88 -66.60
CA PRO A 166 -35.30 -60.83 -65.22
C PRO A 166 -36.44 -61.27 -64.28
N ASP A 167 -36.08 -61.97 -63.21
CA ASP A 167 -36.98 -62.34 -62.11
C ASP A 167 -37.27 -61.06 -61.29
N VAL A 168 -38.12 -60.18 -61.83
CA VAL A 168 -38.38 -58.85 -61.27
C VAL A 168 -39.39 -58.97 -60.13
N LYS A 169 -38.92 -59.31 -58.93
CA LYS A 169 -39.59 -58.82 -57.72
C LYS A 169 -39.31 -57.32 -57.60
N THR A 170 -40.16 -56.51 -58.22
CA THR A 170 -40.18 -55.05 -58.03
C THR A 170 -40.78 -54.74 -56.67
N GLU A 171 -39.95 -54.79 -55.63
CA GLU A 171 -40.18 -53.85 -54.55
C GLU A 171 -39.91 -52.46 -55.12
N ASN A 172 -40.96 -51.64 -55.25
CA ASN A 172 -40.84 -50.22 -55.56
C ASN A 172 -40.20 -49.53 -54.36
N ILE A 173 -38.89 -49.73 -54.17
CA ILE A 173 -38.13 -49.02 -53.16
C ILE A 173 -37.92 -47.61 -53.70
N THR A 174 -38.76 -46.69 -53.26
CA THR A 174 -38.65 -45.27 -53.58
C THR A 174 -37.49 -44.67 -52.80
N SER A 175 -36.55 -44.03 -53.50
CA SER A 175 -35.48 -43.26 -52.88
C SER A 175 -36.08 -42.11 -52.06
N MET A 176 -35.57 -41.86 -50.86
CA MET A 176 -36.03 -40.75 -50.03
C MET A 176 -35.46 -39.41 -50.52
N PHE A 177 -34.19 -39.43 -50.93
CA PHE A 177 -33.48 -38.30 -51.53
C PHE A 177 -33.13 -38.63 -52.98
N ASN A 178 -33.36 -37.69 -53.91
CA ASN A 178 -33.02 -37.85 -55.32
C ASN A 178 -31.68 -37.18 -55.66
N LEU A 179 -30.62 -37.61 -54.99
CA LEU A 179 -29.26 -37.07 -55.17
C LEU A 179 -28.51 -37.87 -56.23
N SER A 180 -27.74 -37.19 -57.07
CA SER A 180 -26.77 -37.85 -57.95
C SER A 180 -25.68 -38.56 -57.16
N THR A 181 -24.92 -39.43 -57.84
CA THR A 181 -23.77 -40.11 -57.25
C THR A 181 -22.69 -39.14 -56.77
N LEU A 182 -22.47 -38.06 -57.51
CA LEU A 182 -21.51 -37.00 -57.16
C LEU A 182 -21.98 -36.21 -55.93
N GLU A 183 -23.24 -35.77 -55.89
CA GLU A 183 -23.81 -35.05 -54.76
C GLU A 183 -23.83 -35.89 -53.49
N SER A 184 -24.18 -37.17 -53.60
CA SER A 184 -24.15 -38.13 -52.50
C SER A 184 -22.74 -38.28 -51.92
N SER A 185 -21.73 -38.39 -52.79
CA SER A 185 -20.32 -38.48 -52.38
C SER A 185 -19.84 -37.20 -51.68
N ASN A 186 -20.19 -36.03 -52.23
CA ASN A 186 -19.82 -34.73 -51.66
C ASN A 186 -20.47 -34.50 -50.29
N ILE A 187 -21.74 -34.86 -50.10
CA ILE A 187 -22.41 -34.73 -48.80
C ILE A 187 -21.82 -35.70 -47.78
N ILE A 188 -21.50 -36.93 -48.19
CA ILE A 188 -20.87 -37.90 -47.29
C ILE A 188 -19.47 -37.43 -46.87
N SER A 189 -18.67 -36.87 -47.79
CA SER A 189 -17.33 -36.35 -47.47
C SER A 189 -17.40 -35.15 -46.53
N LEU A 190 -18.36 -34.24 -46.73
CA LEU A 190 -18.65 -33.14 -45.80
C LEU A 190 -18.99 -33.68 -44.42
N ILE A 191 -19.88 -34.67 -44.32
CA ILE A 191 -20.27 -35.32 -43.06
C ILE A 191 -19.08 -35.96 -42.34
N ASP A 192 -18.17 -36.59 -43.09
CA ASP A 192 -16.99 -37.23 -42.51
C ASP A 192 -15.98 -36.21 -41.96
N ASN A 193 -15.89 -35.04 -42.58
CA ASN A 193 -15.04 -33.94 -42.12
C ASN A 193 -15.58 -33.18 -40.89
N LEU A 194 -16.82 -33.45 -40.44
CA LEU A 194 -17.43 -32.78 -39.28
C LEU A 194 -16.87 -33.23 -37.92
N LYS A 195 -16.22 -34.40 -37.83
CA LYS A 195 -16.30 -35.22 -36.60
C LYS A 195 -15.34 -34.90 -35.45
N THR A 196 -14.25 -34.15 -35.62
CA THR A 196 -13.29 -33.97 -34.51
C THR A 196 -12.76 -32.55 -34.38
N GLU A 197 -12.32 -31.93 -35.48
CA GLU A 197 -11.63 -30.64 -35.42
C GLU A 197 -12.48 -29.50 -34.84
N HIS A 198 -13.78 -29.47 -35.15
CA HIS A 198 -14.68 -28.39 -34.74
C HIS A 198 -15.09 -28.48 -33.26
N LEU A 199 -15.26 -29.70 -32.73
CA LEU A 199 -15.58 -29.92 -31.32
C LEU A 199 -14.36 -29.67 -30.43
N ASP A 200 -13.16 -30.05 -30.89
CA ASP A 200 -11.92 -29.76 -30.17
C ASP A 200 -11.63 -28.25 -30.13
N LYS A 201 -11.86 -27.54 -31.24
CA LYS A 201 -11.77 -26.08 -31.29
C LYS A 201 -12.79 -25.41 -30.37
N LEU A 202 -14.04 -25.91 -30.34
CA LEU A 202 -15.06 -25.41 -29.41
C LEU A 202 -14.62 -25.59 -27.96
N ASN A 203 -14.17 -26.78 -27.57
CA ASN A 203 -13.74 -27.07 -26.21
C ASN A 203 -12.57 -26.17 -25.80
N LYS A 204 -11.57 -26.00 -26.66
CA LYS A 204 -10.44 -25.08 -26.41
C LYS A 204 -10.90 -23.65 -26.22
N LYS A 205 -11.74 -23.13 -27.13
CA LYS A 205 -12.24 -21.74 -27.07
C LYS A 205 -13.16 -21.52 -25.87
N SER A 206 -13.97 -22.51 -25.50
CA SER A 206 -14.81 -22.46 -24.31
C SER A 206 -13.99 -22.49 -23.02
N GLN A 207 -12.89 -23.25 -22.99
CA GLN A 207 -11.97 -23.26 -21.86
C GLN A 207 -11.23 -21.92 -21.74
N GLU A 208 -10.69 -21.40 -22.85
CA GLU A 208 -10.05 -20.08 -22.90
C GLU A 208 -10.99 -18.96 -22.44
N PHE A 209 -12.28 -19.03 -22.83
CA PHE A 209 -13.32 -18.12 -22.38
C PHE A 209 -13.52 -18.20 -20.87
N HIS A 210 -13.68 -19.41 -20.31
CA HIS A 210 -13.90 -19.60 -18.89
C HIS A 210 -12.71 -19.12 -18.06
N GLU A 211 -11.48 -19.49 -18.45
CA GLU A 211 -10.25 -19.05 -17.78
C GLU A 211 -10.10 -17.53 -17.80
N SER A 212 -10.38 -16.90 -18.96
CA SER A 212 -10.25 -15.45 -19.11
C SER A 212 -11.38 -14.70 -18.38
N SER A 213 -12.58 -15.28 -18.30
CA SER A 213 -13.72 -14.75 -17.54
C SER A 213 -13.49 -14.85 -16.03
N ASP A 214 -12.96 -15.97 -15.55
CA ASP A 214 -12.60 -16.15 -14.14
C ASP A 214 -11.46 -15.20 -13.74
N GLU A 215 -10.47 -15.01 -14.62
CA GLU A 215 -9.39 -14.05 -14.40
C GLU A 215 -9.93 -12.61 -14.38
N LEU A 216 -10.85 -12.26 -15.29
CA LEU A 216 -11.51 -10.96 -15.30
C LEU A 216 -12.27 -10.71 -13.99
N GLN A 217 -13.04 -11.70 -13.52
CA GLN A 217 -13.77 -11.60 -12.26
C GLN A 217 -12.83 -11.40 -11.07
N ARG A 218 -11.68 -12.07 -11.04
CA ARG A 218 -10.65 -11.86 -10.00
C ARG A 218 -10.06 -10.45 -10.07
N VAL A 219 -9.79 -9.95 -11.29
CA VAL A 219 -9.29 -8.58 -11.51
C VAL A 219 -10.34 -7.55 -11.10
N ASP A 220 -11.62 -7.77 -11.38
CA ASP A 220 -12.71 -6.89 -10.97
C ASP A 220 -12.89 -6.87 -9.45
N VAL A 221 -12.85 -8.03 -8.79
CA VAL A 221 -12.85 -8.10 -7.32
C VAL A 221 -11.63 -7.40 -6.75
N ALA A 222 -10.46 -7.53 -7.37
CA ALA A 222 -9.24 -6.83 -6.97
C ALA A 222 -9.34 -5.31 -7.20
N LEU A 223 -10.00 -4.86 -8.27
CA LEU A 223 -10.23 -3.44 -8.57
C LEU A 223 -11.30 -2.80 -7.66
N VAL A 224 -12.32 -3.56 -7.26
CA VAL A 224 -13.34 -3.13 -6.28
C VAL A 224 -12.74 -3.04 -4.88
N ASN A 225 -11.88 -3.99 -4.52
CA ASN A 225 -11.17 -3.98 -3.24
C ASN A 225 -9.94 -3.05 -3.25
N ALA A 226 -9.51 -2.55 -4.40
CA ALA A 226 -8.53 -1.48 -4.53
C ALA A 226 -9.26 -0.13 -4.33
N PRO A 227 -8.98 0.60 -3.23
CA PRO A 227 -9.65 1.88 -2.96
C PRO A 227 -9.51 2.85 -4.15
N ASN A 228 -10.57 3.57 -4.48
CA ASN A 228 -10.56 4.61 -5.50
C ASN A 228 -9.75 5.82 -5.02
N ASP A 229 -9.14 6.56 -5.96
CA ASP A 229 -8.43 7.83 -5.75
C ASP A 229 -9.25 8.95 -5.06
N ASP A 230 -10.52 8.72 -4.71
CA ASP A 230 -11.40 9.69 -4.05
C ASP A 230 -10.99 9.98 -2.59
N GLU A 231 -10.23 9.09 -1.94
CA GLU A 231 -9.70 9.34 -0.59
C GLU A 231 -8.28 9.96 -0.59
N ILE A 232 -7.49 9.73 -1.65
CA ILE A 232 -6.09 10.22 -1.73
C ILE A 232 -6.01 11.63 -2.31
N GLY A 233 -6.85 11.97 -3.30
CA GLY A 233 -6.88 13.31 -3.89
C GLY A 233 -7.02 14.44 -2.87
N PRO A 234 -8.00 14.39 -1.95
CA PRO A 234 -8.14 15.36 -0.87
C PRO A 234 -6.92 15.42 0.05
N LEU A 235 -6.32 14.27 0.39
CA LEU A 235 -5.13 14.19 1.25
C LEU A 235 -3.89 14.79 0.57
N ILE A 236 -3.71 14.59 -0.74
CA ILE A 236 -2.62 15.22 -1.51
C ILE A 236 -2.83 16.74 -1.59
N SER A 237 -4.06 17.19 -1.84
CA SER A 237 -4.38 18.63 -1.81
C SER A 237 -4.15 19.24 -0.44
N GLU A 238 -4.50 18.53 0.63
CA GLU A 238 -4.26 18.93 2.01
C GLU A 238 -2.75 19.02 2.32
N VAL A 239 -1.96 18.00 1.95
CA VAL A 239 -0.50 18.01 2.12
C VAL A 239 0.15 19.17 1.34
N ASN A 240 -0.29 19.43 0.11
CA ASN A 240 0.23 20.55 -0.67
C ASN A 240 -0.09 21.90 -0.01
N ALA A 241 -1.30 22.08 0.53
CA ALA A 241 -1.67 23.28 1.27
C ALA A 241 -0.85 23.43 2.57
N LEU A 242 -0.60 22.34 3.28
CA LEU A 242 0.27 22.34 4.47
C LEU A 242 1.73 22.65 4.12
N HIS A 243 2.26 22.16 2.99
CA HIS A 243 3.59 22.53 2.51
C HIS A 243 3.70 24.01 2.12
N GLU A 244 2.66 24.57 1.50
CA GLU A 244 2.61 26.00 1.18
C GLU A 244 2.64 26.84 2.47
N ASN A 245 1.81 26.50 3.45
CA ASN A 245 1.81 27.12 4.77
C ASN A 245 3.17 26.98 5.47
N GLN A 246 3.82 25.82 5.34
CA GLN A 246 5.16 25.60 5.89
C GLN A 246 6.19 26.53 5.24
N GLY A 247 6.09 26.76 3.94
CA GLY A 247 6.93 27.69 3.19
C GLY A 247 6.75 29.14 3.67
N ILE A 248 5.50 29.58 3.86
CA ILE A 248 5.19 30.91 4.40
C ILE A 248 5.79 31.08 5.80
N LEU A 249 5.56 30.10 6.68
CA LEU A 249 6.03 30.15 8.06
C LEU A 249 7.57 30.15 8.16
N LYS A 250 8.25 29.34 7.33
CA LYS A 250 9.73 29.37 7.22
C LYS A 250 10.25 30.73 6.79
N ASN A 251 9.57 31.40 5.86
CA ASN A 251 9.95 32.75 5.43
C ASN A 251 9.77 33.79 6.56
N GLU A 252 8.68 33.70 7.33
CA GLU A 252 8.46 34.54 8.52
C GLU A 252 9.55 34.33 9.59
N ILE A 253 9.88 33.07 9.89
CA ILE A 253 10.94 32.71 10.84
C ILE A 253 12.27 33.32 10.38
N LYS A 254 12.64 33.11 9.11
CA LYS A 254 13.88 33.67 8.54
C LYS A 254 13.91 35.20 8.61
N HIS A 255 12.76 35.85 8.42
CA HIS A 255 12.65 37.30 8.56
C HIS A 255 12.87 37.76 10.01
N LEU A 256 12.25 37.08 10.99
CA LEU A 256 12.43 37.36 12.42
C LEU A 256 13.88 37.11 12.88
N GLU A 257 14.51 36.02 12.45
CA GLU A 257 15.92 35.72 12.74
C GLU A 257 16.84 36.84 12.23
N LYS A 258 16.57 37.36 11.03
CA LYS A 258 17.30 38.50 10.47
C LYS A 258 17.13 39.75 11.35
N GLN A 259 15.92 40.05 11.81
CA GLN A 259 15.67 41.18 12.72
C GLN A 259 16.41 41.02 14.06
N VAL A 260 16.39 39.84 14.66
CA VAL A 260 17.13 39.53 15.89
C VAL A 260 18.63 39.75 15.66
N THR A 261 19.17 39.24 14.57
CA THR A 261 20.61 39.37 14.24
C THR A 261 21.02 40.83 14.03
N THR A 262 20.18 41.62 13.35
CA THR A 262 20.40 43.07 13.17
C THR A 262 20.37 43.79 14.52
N LYS A 263 19.39 43.52 15.38
CA LYS A 263 19.28 44.13 16.71
C LYS A 263 20.43 43.72 17.64
N GLN A 264 20.87 42.47 17.61
CA GLN A 264 22.06 42.01 18.33
C GLN A 264 23.34 42.70 17.87
N SER A 265 23.47 42.95 16.56
CA SER A 265 24.60 43.71 16.01
C SER A 265 24.57 45.17 16.49
N TYR A 266 23.37 45.78 16.53
CA TYR A 266 23.17 47.12 17.07
C TYR A 266 23.49 47.18 18.57
N LEU A 267 23.06 46.19 19.35
CA LEU A 267 23.38 46.04 20.77
C LEU A 267 24.89 45.98 21.02
N LYS A 268 25.63 45.20 20.21
CA LYS A 268 27.11 45.17 20.26
C LYS A 268 27.71 46.55 20.04
N MET A 269 27.22 47.30 19.05
CA MET A 269 27.69 48.65 18.77
C MET A 269 27.42 49.62 19.94
N ILE A 270 26.23 49.57 20.55
CA ILE A 270 25.91 50.39 21.73
C ILE A 270 26.78 50.02 22.93
N ASN A 271 26.99 48.73 23.18
CA ASN A 271 27.87 48.29 24.26
C ASN A 271 29.32 48.77 24.09
N VAL A 272 29.81 48.86 22.84
CA VAL A 272 31.12 49.48 22.55
C VAL A 272 31.10 50.97 22.83
N LYS A 273 30.05 51.71 22.43
CA LYS A 273 29.91 53.15 22.75
C LYS A 273 29.87 53.41 24.25
N LEU A 274 29.09 52.63 25.01
CA LEU A 274 29.02 52.69 26.47
C LEU A 274 30.40 52.42 27.10
N ARG A 275 31.13 51.40 26.62
CA ARG A 275 32.48 51.09 27.09
C ARG A 275 33.45 52.25 26.84
N ASN A 276 33.38 52.89 25.68
CA ASN A 276 34.23 54.02 25.35
C ASN A 276 33.92 55.24 26.24
N ILE A 277 32.64 55.54 26.47
CA ILE A 277 32.21 56.62 27.37
C ILE A 277 32.68 56.35 28.81
N LEU A 278 32.56 55.10 29.29
CA LEU A 278 33.09 54.70 30.60
C LEU A 278 34.61 54.86 30.65
N SER A 279 35.33 54.42 29.60
CA SER A 279 36.79 54.56 29.51
C SER A 279 37.25 56.02 29.54
N ASP A 280 36.51 56.93 28.90
CA ASP A 280 36.83 58.36 28.90
C ASP A 280 36.48 59.03 30.24
N LYS A 281 35.39 58.61 30.88
CA LYS A 281 34.97 59.09 32.21
C LYS A 281 35.93 58.67 33.33
N TYR A 282 36.67 57.59 33.13
CA TYR A 282 37.54 56.97 34.13
C TYR A 282 39.04 57.20 33.92
N LYS A 283 39.42 58.09 32.99
CA LYS A 283 40.80 58.61 32.89
C LYS A 283 41.24 59.40 34.14
N ASP A 284 40.32 59.87 34.97
CA ASP A 284 40.62 60.53 36.25
C ASP A 284 40.61 59.54 37.44
N LYS A 285 41.80 59.03 37.71
CA LYS A 285 42.42 58.67 39.01
C LYS A 285 41.97 57.48 39.87
N ASN A 286 40.83 56.80 39.72
CA ASN A 286 40.56 55.61 40.57
C ASN A 286 39.75 54.45 39.96
N ALA A 287 39.31 54.56 38.70
CA ALA A 287 38.36 53.59 38.13
C ALA A 287 38.93 52.62 37.09
N GLY A 288 40.19 52.81 36.66
CA GLY A 288 40.90 51.82 35.85
C GLY A 288 40.94 50.44 36.55
N ILE A 289 41.14 50.41 37.86
CA ILE A 289 41.17 49.18 38.66
C ILE A 289 39.79 48.50 38.67
N GLN A 290 38.68 49.25 38.82
CA GLN A 290 37.33 48.68 38.86
C GLN A 290 36.86 48.19 37.50
N ALA A 291 37.16 48.91 36.42
CA ALA A 291 36.86 48.49 35.05
C ALA A 291 37.70 47.26 34.63
N GLU A 292 38.98 47.21 35.06
CA GLU A 292 39.84 46.04 34.90
C GLU A 292 39.35 44.85 35.72
N LEU A 293 38.87 45.07 36.95
CA LEU A 293 38.27 44.04 37.78
C LEU A 293 36.99 43.49 37.14
N ALA A 294 36.12 44.36 36.61
CA ALA A 294 34.89 43.97 35.94
C ALA A 294 35.16 43.15 34.67
N THR A 295 36.17 43.52 33.87
CA THR A 295 36.58 42.73 32.69
C THR A 295 37.21 41.40 33.07
N ARG A 296 38.01 41.35 34.15
CA ARG A 296 38.53 40.08 34.69
C ARG A 296 37.41 39.19 35.20
N VAL A 297 36.42 39.73 35.93
CA VAL A 297 35.26 38.98 36.42
C VAL A 297 34.43 38.43 35.25
N GLN A 298 34.17 39.22 34.22
CA GLN A 298 33.49 38.74 33.01
C GLN A 298 34.23 37.57 32.37
N LYS A 299 35.55 37.69 32.19
CA LYS A 299 36.38 36.61 31.66
C LYS A 299 36.30 35.34 32.51
N VAL A 300 36.34 35.47 33.83
CA VAL A 300 36.19 34.33 34.76
C VAL A 300 34.80 33.71 34.66
N LEU A 301 33.75 34.52 34.52
CA LEU A 301 32.38 34.02 34.34
C LEU A 301 32.22 33.29 33.00
N ASP A 302 32.78 33.81 31.91
CA ASP A 302 32.76 33.15 30.60
C ASP A 302 33.50 31.79 30.66
N GLU A 303 34.68 31.76 31.27
CA GLU A 303 35.43 30.51 31.50
C GLU A 303 34.66 29.54 32.41
N TYR A 304 33.95 30.05 33.42
CA TYR A 304 33.14 29.24 34.32
C TYR A 304 31.92 28.64 33.60
N ILE A 305 31.23 29.41 32.76
CA ILE A 305 30.09 28.95 31.96
C ILE A 305 30.53 27.81 31.03
N GLU A 306 31.65 27.98 30.33
CA GLU A 306 32.18 26.93 29.44
C GLU A 306 32.56 25.65 30.21
N LYS A 307 33.24 25.79 31.36
CA LYS A 307 33.56 24.63 32.22
C LYS A 307 32.31 23.95 32.77
N LEU A 308 31.32 24.73 33.18
CA LEU A 308 30.05 24.21 33.71
C LEU A 308 29.28 23.47 32.61
N LYS A 309 29.26 24.00 31.40
CA LYS A 309 28.64 23.37 30.23
C LYS A 309 29.26 22.01 29.94
N ILE A 310 30.60 21.92 29.85
CA ILE A 310 31.31 20.65 29.62
C ILE A 310 30.95 19.63 30.72
N LYS A 311 30.99 20.06 31.98
CA LYS A 311 30.68 19.19 33.11
C LYS A 311 29.23 18.70 33.11
N LYS A 312 28.27 19.55 32.72
CA LYS A 312 26.86 19.17 32.60
C LYS A 312 26.60 18.22 31.43
N LEU A 313 27.33 18.36 30.33
CA LEU A 313 27.25 17.43 29.20
C LEU A 313 27.79 16.04 29.55
N GLN A 314 28.93 15.96 30.24
CA GLN A 314 29.46 14.69 30.73
C GLN A 314 28.47 13.98 31.66
N LEU A 315 27.87 14.72 32.58
CA LEU A 315 26.85 14.19 33.49
C LEU A 315 25.61 13.69 32.73
N LEU A 316 25.22 14.39 31.66
CA LEU A 316 24.11 13.97 30.80
C LEU A 316 24.45 12.68 30.04
N GLU A 317 25.66 12.54 29.51
CA GLU A 317 26.14 11.32 28.84
C GLU A 317 26.09 10.11 29.79
N GLU A 318 26.57 10.27 31.01
CA GLU A 318 26.57 9.23 32.05
C GLU A 318 25.14 8.79 32.39
N TYR A 319 24.27 9.74 32.74
CA TYR A 319 22.88 9.41 33.08
C TYR A 319 22.13 8.84 31.89
N LEU A 320 22.35 9.34 30.67
CA LEU A 320 21.68 8.82 29.50
C LEU A 320 22.08 7.38 29.21
N LEU A 321 23.36 7.05 29.34
CA LEU A 321 23.83 5.67 29.20
C LEU A 321 23.20 4.73 30.24
N GLU A 322 23.13 5.17 31.50
CA GLU A 322 22.48 4.43 32.59
C GLU A 322 21.01 4.13 32.25
N GLU A 323 20.27 5.16 31.82
CA GLU A 323 18.84 5.05 31.52
C GLU A 323 18.55 4.20 30.28
N VAL A 324 19.36 4.33 29.23
CA VAL A 324 19.25 3.49 28.02
C VAL A 324 19.47 2.02 28.38
N LYS A 325 20.52 1.70 29.16
CA LYS A 325 20.78 0.33 29.62
C LYS A 325 19.66 -0.22 30.51
N ARG A 326 19.04 0.64 31.33
CA ARG A 326 17.96 0.24 32.23
C ARG A 326 16.67 -0.10 31.48
N LEU A 327 16.30 0.71 30.50
CA LEU A 327 14.99 0.64 29.83
C LEU A 327 14.98 -0.25 28.59
N MET A 328 16.07 -0.33 27.84
CA MET A 328 16.15 -1.19 26.65
C MET A 328 16.20 -2.68 27.03
N HIS A 329 15.59 -3.52 26.21
CA HIS A 329 15.48 -4.97 26.45
C HIS A 329 16.74 -5.74 26.00
N LYS A 330 17.52 -5.19 25.05
CA LYS A 330 18.74 -5.83 24.54
C LYS A 330 19.94 -5.36 25.33
N ASP A 331 20.45 -6.24 26.19
CA ASP A 331 21.70 -6.01 26.89
C ASP A 331 22.84 -5.76 25.88
N ASN A 332 23.68 -4.76 26.15
CA ASN A 332 24.85 -4.38 25.36
C ASN A 332 24.59 -3.85 23.94
N LEU A 333 23.36 -3.41 23.60
CA LEU A 333 23.11 -2.72 22.34
C LEU A 333 23.87 -1.38 22.27
N ILE A 334 23.78 -0.59 23.35
CA ILE A 334 24.45 0.70 23.49
C ILE A 334 25.43 0.63 24.65
N THR A 335 26.70 0.89 24.38
CA THR A 335 27.79 0.82 25.38
C THR A 335 28.30 2.20 25.78
N LYS A 336 28.14 3.20 24.91
CA LYS A 336 28.59 4.58 25.10
C LYS A 336 27.62 5.57 24.46
N VAL A 337 27.58 6.76 25.06
CA VAL A 337 26.81 7.92 24.58
C VAL A 337 27.77 9.10 24.51
N SER A 338 27.64 9.92 23.46
CA SER A 338 28.36 11.19 23.32
C SER A 338 27.37 12.30 22.97
N VAL A 339 27.58 13.49 23.50
CA VAL A 339 26.81 14.69 23.18
C VAL A 339 27.73 15.76 22.63
N ASN A 340 27.46 16.21 21.41
CA ASN A 340 28.23 17.28 20.79
C ASN A 340 28.10 18.58 21.59
N LYS A 341 29.23 19.18 21.98
CA LYS A 341 29.30 20.41 22.79
C LYS A 341 28.72 21.67 22.13
N GLU A 342 28.66 21.71 20.81
CA GLU A 342 28.18 22.86 20.02
C GLU A 342 26.74 22.64 19.56
N THR A 343 26.43 21.45 19.02
CA THR A 343 25.12 21.14 18.43
C THR A 343 24.16 20.43 19.38
N PHE A 344 24.63 19.92 20.52
CA PHE A 344 23.88 19.05 21.44
C PHE A 344 23.37 17.74 20.82
N GLU A 345 23.90 17.37 19.64
CA GLU A 345 23.55 16.13 19.00
C GLU A 345 24.02 14.93 19.83
N ILE A 346 23.07 14.04 20.13
CA ILE A 346 23.33 12.81 20.89
C ILE A 346 23.68 11.68 19.91
N ILE A 347 24.88 11.12 20.05
CA ILE A 347 25.36 9.96 19.29
C ILE A 347 25.43 8.75 20.23
N LEU A 348 24.84 7.65 19.80
CA LEU A 348 24.89 6.37 20.49
C LEU A 348 25.96 5.50 19.86
N TYR A 349 26.65 4.67 20.66
CA TYR A 349 27.68 3.77 20.17
C TYR A 349 27.40 2.33 20.60
N ASP A 350 27.68 1.40 19.70
CA ASP A 350 27.60 -0.03 19.97
C ASP A 350 28.87 -0.55 20.68
N LYS A 351 28.92 -1.86 20.94
CA LYS A 351 30.04 -2.54 21.59
C LYS A 351 31.38 -2.42 20.84
N ASP A 352 31.33 -2.16 19.54
CA ASP A 352 32.49 -2.07 18.66
C ASP A 352 32.91 -0.59 18.45
N GLU A 353 32.37 0.32 19.27
CA GLU A 353 32.54 1.78 19.21
C GLU A 353 32.07 2.42 17.90
N ASN A 354 31.18 1.76 17.14
CA ASN A 354 30.60 2.35 15.94
C ASN A 354 29.38 3.21 16.28
N PRO A 355 29.17 4.36 15.60
CA PRO A 355 27.93 5.12 15.74
C PRO A 355 26.72 4.25 15.37
N PHE A 356 25.79 4.10 16.31
CA PHE A 356 24.57 3.32 16.13
C PHE A 356 23.46 4.23 15.55
N PRO A 357 23.01 3.99 14.30
CA PRO A 357 21.95 4.79 13.69
C PRO A 357 20.63 4.62 14.45
N LYS A 358 20.03 5.74 14.87
CA LYS A 358 18.75 5.74 15.62
C LYS A 358 17.59 5.13 14.84
N ASP A 359 17.69 5.06 13.51
CA ASP A 359 16.67 4.45 12.65
C ASP A 359 16.62 2.92 12.71
N LEU A 360 17.68 2.29 13.22
CA LEU A 360 17.68 0.86 13.51
C LEU A 360 16.93 0.51 14.80
N LEU A 361 16.59 1.51 15.63
CA LEU A 361 15.72 1.30 16.78
C LEU A 361 14.29 1.04 16.29
N SER A 362 13.67 -0.03 16.78
CA SER A 362 12.25 -0.29 16.59
C SER A 362 11.40 0.84 17.19
N LYS A 363 10.11 0.89 16.82
CA LYS A 363 9.19 1.92 17.34
C LYS A 363 9.14 1.94 18.89
N GLY A 364 9.13 0.76 19.52
CA GLY A 364 9.18 0.64 20.98
C GLY A 364 10.52 1.10 21.57
N GLU A 365 11.63 0.74 20.95
CA GLU A 365 12.97 1.18 21.38
C GLU A 365 13.17 2.69 21.21
N LYS A 366 12.61 3.31 20.16
CA LYS A 366 12.60 4.78 19.98
C LYS A 366 11.88 5.48 21.13
N GLN A 367 10.75 4.95 21.60
CA GLN A 367 10.01 5.50 22.75
C GLN A 367 10.76 5.31 24.08
N MET A 368 11.39 4.15 24.29
CA MET A 368 12.26 3.92 25.45
C MET A 368 13.46 4.85 25.46
N TYR A 369 14.08 5.09 24.30
CA TYR A 369 15.15 6.06 24.15
C TYR A 369 14.70 7.48 24.50
N ALA A 370 13.55 7.94 24.00
CA ALA A 370 13.00 9.25 24.34
C ALA A 370 12.77 9.40 25.85
N THR A 371 12.26 8.34 26.49
CA THR A 371 12.05 8.29 27.94
C THR A 371 13.38 8.39 28.69
N ALA A 372 14.42 7.67 28.23
CA ALA A 372 15.75 7.74 28.79
C ALA A 372 16.37 9.15 28.70
N VAL A 373 16.19 9.83 27.56
CA VAL A 373 16.65 11.22 27.35
C VAL A 373 15.99 12.17 28.34
N LEU A 374 14.66 12.08 28.50
CA LEU A 374 13.90 12.91 29.44
C LEU A 374 14.41 12.75 30.88
N LEU A 375 14.63 11.50 31.30
CA LEU A 375 15.14 11.17 32.64
C LEU A 375 16.56 11.68 32.85
N ALA A 376 17.43 11.48 31.87
CA ALA A 376 18.81 11.93 31.95
C ALA A 376 18.87 13.45 32.10
N LEU A 377 18.05 14.19 31.35
CA LEU A 377 17.92 15.64 31.50
C LEU A 377 17.38 16.03 32.89
N ALA A 378 16.33 15.36 33.38
CA ALA A 378 15.78 15.62 34.71
C ALA A 378 16.81 15.38 35.82
N LYS A 379 17.52 14.24 35.79
CA LYS A 379 18.63 13.93 36.70
C LYS A 379 19.76 14.97 36.59
N THR A 380 20.12 15.38 35.37
CA THR A 380 21.19 16.38 35.12
C THR A 380 20.83 17.76 35.69
N SER A 381 19.54 18.10 35.75
CA SER A 381 19.05 19.36 36.34
C SER A 381 19.33 19.46 37.84
N GLY A 382 19.42 18.32 38.55
CA GLY A 382 19.60 18.26 40.00
C GLY A 382 18.40 18.76 40.81
N LYS A 383 17.24 18.96 40.18
CA LYS A 383 16.00 19.42 40.84
C LYS A 383 15.05 18.25 41.09
N PRO A 384 14.39 18.15 42.26
CA PRO A 384 13.35 17.16 42.51
C PRO A 384 12.07 17.58 41.78
N LEU A 385 11.95 17.25 40.50
CA LEU A 385 10.81 17.61 39.66
C LEU A 385 9.77 16.48 39.64
N PRO A 386 8.48 16.72 39.91
CA PRO A 386 7.45 15.69 39.78
C PRO A 386 7.26 15.29 38.31
N PHE A 387 6.93 14.01 38.07
CA PHE A 387 6.68 13.47 36.73
C PHE A 387 5.18 13.20 36.55
N MET A 388 4.61 13.72 35.47
CA MET A 388 3.25 13.42 35.04
C MET A 388 3.32 12.63 33.73
N ILE A 389 2.68 11.47 33.70
CA ILE A 389 2.73 10.54 32.58
C ILE A 389 1.30 10.24 32.17
N ASP A 390 0.95 10.59 30.93
CA ASP A 390 -0.36 10.31 30.35
C ASP A 390 -0.24 9.19 29.31
N THR A 391 -1.15 8.23 29.34
CA THR A 391 -1.16 7.03 28.48
C THR A 391 0.18 6.28 28.47
N PRO A 392 0.66 5.79 29.63
CA PRO A 392 2.03 5.31 29.83
C PRO A 392 2.47 4.15 28.93
N LEU A 393 1.54 3.35 28.42
CA LEU A 393 1.85 2.04 27.81
C LEU A 393 1.34 1.90 26.37
N ALA A 394 0.69 2.92 25.82
CA ALA A 394 0.26 2.96 24.42
C ALA A 394 1.41 2.62 23.47
N ARG A 395 1.13 1.79 22.46
CA ARG A 395 2.04 1.43 21.36
C ARG A 395 3.32 0.63 21.74
N LEU A 396 3.45 0.19 23.00
CA LEU A 396 4.56 -0.64 23.47
C LEU A 396 4.23 -2.13 23.45
N ASP A 397 5.22 -2.96 23.14
CA ASP A 397 5.12 -4.42 23.23
C ASP A 397 5.17 -4.90 24.71
N ILE A 398 4.88 -6.19 24.91
CA ILE A 398 4.75 -6.77 26.26
C ILE A 398 6.06 -6.65 27.06
N GLY A 399 7.23 -6.79 26.41
CA GLY A 399 8.53 -6.71 27.08
C GLY A 399 8.86 -5.30 27.55
N HIS A 400 8.61 -4.31 26.70
CA HIS A 400 8.82 -2.90 27.02
C HIS A 400 7.87 -2.40 28.12
N ARG A 401 6.60 -2.86 28.13
CA ARG A 401 5.65 -2.53 29.22
C ARG A 401 6.13 -3.03 30.58
N ASP A 402 6.66 -4.26 30.64
CA ASP A 402 7.18 -4.84 31.88
C ASP A 402 8.38 -4.03 32.42
N ASN A 403 9.27 -3.57 31.54
CA ASN A 403 10.39 -2.70 31.91
C ASN A 403 9.91 -1.36 32.46
N LEU A 404 8.91 -0.71 31.84
CA LEU A 404 8.42 0.57 32.37
C LEU A 404 7.81 0.42 33.77
N ILE A 405 6.98 -0.59 33.98
CA ILE A 405 6.31 -0.80 35.27
C ILE A 405 7.31 -1.14 36.38
N LYS A 406 8.31 -1.97 36.09
CA LYS A 406 9.26 -2.45 37.10
C LYS A 406 10.46 -1.55 37.30
N LYS A 407 10.97 -0.92 36.23
CA LYS A 407 12.26 -0.22 36.22
C LYS A 407 12.13 1.29 36.02
N PHE A 408 11.00 1.79 35.52
CA PHE A 408 10.80 3.22 35.27
C PHE A 408 9.89 3.88 36.30
N PHE A 409 8.59 3.55 36.34
CA PHE A 409 7.62 4.27 37.19
C PHE A 409 8.04 4.36 38.66
N PRO A 410 8.59 3.30 39.29
CA PRO A 410 9.00 3.39 40.69
C PRO A 410 10.20 4.31 40.95
N TYR A 411 10.99 4.61 39.91
CA TYR A 411 12.30 5.25 40.03
C TYR A 411 12.45 6.50 39.15
N ALA A 412 11.38 6.96 38.50
CA ALA A 412 11.44 8.10 37.58
C ALA A 412 11.65 9.43 38.31
N SER A 413 10.99 9.60 39.48
CA SER A 413 11.14 10.77 40.33
C SER A 413 10.65 10.48 41.75
N HIS A 414 10.87 11.43 42.67
CA HIS A 414 10.30 11.44 44.01
C HIS A 414 8.76 11.47 44.02
N GLN A 415 8.13 12.00 42.96
CA GLN A 415 6.68 11.99 42.78
C GLN A 415 6.35 11.69 41.32
N VAL A 416 5.52 10.68 41.10
CA VAL A 416 5.04 10.26 39.77
C VAL A 416 3.52 10.18 39.80
N VAL A 417 2.87 10.83 38.85
CA VAL A 417 1.43 10.78 38.61
C VAL A 417 1.20 10.12 37.26
N ILE A 418 0.41 9.06 37.23
CA ILE A 418 0.18 8.26 36.03
C ILE A 418 -1.31 8.31 35.69
N PHE A 419 -1.63 8.79 34.50
CA PHE A 419 -2.96 8.72 33.89
C PHE A 419 -2.96 7.58 32.89
N SER A 420 -3.82 6.59 33.11
CA SER A 420 -3.84 5.35 32.32
C SER A 420 -5.27 4.86 32.13
N THR A 421 -5.49 4.13 31.05
CA THR A 421 -6.74 3.40 30.83
C THR A 421 -6.67 2.00 31.43
N ASP A 422 -7.83 1.37 31.60
CA ASP A 422 -7.96 -0.02 32.04
C ASP A 422 -7.32 -1.03 31.07
N SER A 423 -7.17 -0.64 29.80
CA SER A 423 -6.49 -1.42 28.75
C SER A 423 -4.96 -1.29 28.76
N GLU A 424 -4.41 -0.28 29.42
CA GLU A 424 -2.96 -0.09 29.52
C GLU A 424 -2.41 -0.78 30.77
N ILE A 425 -2.93 -0.40 31.94
CA ILE A 425 -2.59 -1.03 33.22
C ILE A 425 -3.75 -1.96 33.57
N ASP A 426 -3.74 -3.12 32.93
CA ASP A 426 -4.75 -4.17 33.10
C ASP A 426 -4.56 -4.97 34.41
N GLU A 427 -5.37 -6.00 34.57
CA GLU A 427 -5.31 -6.97 35.67
C GLU A 427 -3.92 -7.63 35.85
N LYS A 428 -3.11 -7.70 34.79
CA LYS A 428 -1.78 -8.31 34.81
C LYS A 428 -0.71 -7.32 35.28
N TYR A 429 -0.85 -6.05 34.95
CA TYR A 429 0.13 -5.01 35.25
C TYR A 429 -0.14 -4.28 36.57
N TYR A 430 -1.41 -4.08 36.94
CA TYR A 430 -1.76 -3.41 38.18
C TYR A 430 -1.13 -4.04 39.43
N PRO A 431 -1.14 -5.38 39.63
CA PRO A 431 -0.50 -6.01 40.78
C PRO A 431 1.02 -5.78 40.85
N LYS A 432 1.69 -5.62 39.70
CA LYS A 432 3.13 -5.33 39.64
C LYS A 432 3.46 -3.90 40.05
N LEU A 433 2.56 -2.97 39.79
CA LEU A 433 2.71 -1.56 40.14
C LEU A 433 2.30 -1.27 41.59
N LYS A 434 1.33 -2.03 42.13
CA LYS A 434 0.74 -1.87 43.47
C LYS A 434 1.76 -1.65 44.60
N PRO A 435 2.90 -2.36 44.70
CA PRO A 435 3.89 -2.15 45.76
C PRO A 435 4.49 -0.73 45.79
N TYR A 436 4.44 -0.01 44.67
CA TYR A 436 5.00 1.32 44.50
C TYR A 436 3.94 2.42 44.46
N LEU A 437 2.65 2.08 44.57
CA LEU A 437 1.56 3.05 44.55
C LEU A 437 1.31 3.62 45.94
N SER A 438 1.37 4.94 46.06
CA SER A 438 0.89 5.63 47.27
C SER A 438 -0.63 5.74 47.29
N ARG A 439 -1.26 6.05 46.14
CA ARG A 439 -2.70 6.20 45.97
C ARG A 439 -3.11 5.79 44.55
N SER A 440 -4.35 5.35 44.39
CA SER A 440 -4.97 5.12 43.08
C SER A 440 -6.40 5.68 43.08
N TYR A 441 -6.81 6.18 41.92
CA TYR A 441 -8.15 6.68 41.69
C TYR A 441 -8.62 6.17 40.33
N ALA A 442 -9.91 5.84 40.24
CA ALA A 442 -10.56 5.52 38.98
C ALA A 442 -11.63 6.57 38.70
N MET A 443 -11.79 6.91 37.42
CA MET A 443 -12.78 7.87 36.94
C MET A 443 -13.75 7.12 36.02
N GLU A 444 -15.03 7.11 36.39
CA GLU A 444 -16.11 6.49 35.62
C GLU A 444 -16.93 7.60 34.95
N TYR A 445 -17.09 7.54 33.63
CA TYR A 445 -17.94 8.48 32.92
C TYR A 445 -19.40 8.02 32.99
N LEU A 446 -20.33 8.92 33.34
CA LEU A 446 -21.77 8.65 33.41
C LEU A 446 -22.46 9.27 32.18
N PRO A 447 -22.70 8.52 31.08
CA PRO A 447 -23.10 9.10 29.79
C PRO A 447 -24.44 9.81 29.83
N GLY A 448 -25.37 9.34 30.69
CA GLY A 448 -26.68 9.94 30.86
C GLY A 448 -26.69 11.25 31.65
N GLU A 449 -25.61 11.58 32.37
CA GLU A 449 -25.53 12.76 33.23
C GLU A 449 -24.48 13.79 32.77
N GLY A 450 -23.59 13.43 31.82
CA GLY A 450 -22.48 14.27 31.40
C GLY A 450 -21.48 14.58 32.53
N LYS A 451 -21.35 13.66 33.49
CA LYS A 451 -20.49 13.82 34.69
C LYS A 451 -19.52 12.66 34.81
N THR A 452 -18.41 12.91 35.51
CA THR A 452 -17.43 11.89 35.90
C THR A 452 -17.53 11.62 37.39
N ARG A 453 -17.68 10.36 37.78
CA ARG A 453 -17.64 9.92 39.17
C ARG A 453 -16.23 9.44 39.51
N GLN A 454 -15.69 9.94 40.62
CA GLN A 454 -14.41 9.49 41.16
C GLN A 454 -14.63 8.35 42.14
N HIS A 455 -13.79 7.32 42.02
CA HIS A 455 -13.71 6.19 42.94
C HIS A 455 -12.32 6.12 43.58
N LEU A 456 -12.27 5.74 44.86
CA LEU A 456 -11.02 5.46 45.55
C LEU A 456 -10.57 4.03 45.20
N GLY A 457 -9.32 3.86 44.77
CA GLY A 457 -8.82 2.59 44.24
C GLY A 457 -8.66 2.61 42.72
N TYR A 458 -8.38 1.46 42.12
CA TYR A 458 -8.19 1.32 40.68
C TYR A 458 -9.24 0.37 40.08
N PHE A 459 -9.26 0.19 38.75
CA PHE A 459 -10.31 -0.58 38.04
C PHE A 459 -10.44 -2.04 38.52
N TRP A 460 -9.36 -2.62 39.06
CA TRP A 460 -9.25 -4.02 39.46
C TRP A 460 -9.08 -4.18 40.96
N ASN A 461 -9.69 -5.22 41.55
CA ASN A 461 -9.47 -5.58 42.96
C ASN A 461 -8.24 -6.51 43.14
N ASP A 462 -7.98 -6.90 44.39
CA ASP A 462 -6.84 -7.76 44.74
C ASP A 462 -6.88 -9.17 44.13
N ALA A 463 -8.06 -9.61 43.69
CA ALA A 463 -8.26 -10.86 42.97
C ALA A 463 -8.20 -10.69 41.44
N GLY A 464 -7.87 -9.49 40.94
CA GLY A 464 -7.82 -9.17 39.51
C GLY A 464 -9.18 -8.95 38.85
N VAL A 465 -10.27 -8.89 39.63
CA VAL A 465 -11.62 -8.72 39.09
C VAL A 465 -11.92 -7.23 38.90
N LYS A 466 -12.49 -6.87 37.73
CA LYS A 466 -12.91 -5.49 37.44
C LYS A 466 -14.06 -5.09 38.37
N ILE A 467 -13.87 -4.03 39.14
CA ILE A 467 -14.85 -3.54 40.13
C ILE A 467 -15.43 -2.17 39.77
N ILE A 468 -14.84 -1.46 38.82
CA ILE A 468 -15.26 -0.11 38.40
C ILE A 468 -15.43 -0.12 36.89
N ALA A 469 -16.60 0.31 36.42
CA ALA A 469 -16.88 0.49 35.00
C ALA A 469 -16.16 1.74 34.46
N VAL A 470 -15.85 1.72 33.17
CA VAL A 470 -15.16 2.82 32.47
C VAL A 470 -16.18 3.69 31.76
#